data_AF-A0A7S2UV55-F1
#
_entry.id   AF-A0A7S2UV55-F1
#
_cell.length_a   1.000
_cell.length_b   1.000
_cell.length_c   1.000
_cell.angle_alpha   90.00
_cell.angle_beta   90.00
_cell.angle_gamma   90.00
#
_symmetry.space_group_name_H-M   'P 1'
#
loop_
_entity.id
_entity.type
_entity.pdbx_description
1 polymer ?
#
loop_
_entity_poly.entity_id
_entity_poly.type
_entity_poly.pdbx_seq_one_letter_code
_entity_poly.pdbx_strand_id
1 'polypeptide(L)'
;CRSWRALFTDTIVRKSSTPQPFEFGKELKIAIEKYAKYNPNDTDDFATTYGWPIGRWDVSNVENFEKVFHGQESFNESIGSWNVANAASIKYIFLNASKFNHDNSSWNTSNVTNMHCMFHGASSFDQDVSSWDTSNATRMHNMFYWATSFTQDIFNTSNVKSIMH
;
A
#
# COMPACT_ATOMS: atom_id res chain seq x y z
N CYS A 1 7.91 -7.26 -19.20
CA CYS A 1 6.68 -6.99 -18.42
C CYS A 1 5.99 -8.32 -18.11
N ARG A 2 6.27 -8.93 -16.95
CA ARG A 2 5.44 -10.07 -16.50
C ARG A 2 4.19 -9.46 -15.89
N SER A 3 3.06 -9.65 -16.57
CA SER A 3 1.74 -9.22 -16.14
C SER A 3 1.32 -10.05 -14.93
N TRP A 4 0.98 -9.38 -13.82
CA TRP A 4 0.45 -9.95 -12.57
C TRP A 4 -0.77 -10.87 -12.75
N ARG A 5 -1.35 -10.93 -13.96
CA ARG A 5 -2.55 -11.70 -14.31
C ARG A 5 -2.32 -13.06 -14.98
N ALA A 6 -1.12 -13.36 -15.44
CA ALA A 6 -0.91 -14.62 -16.15
C ALA A 6 -0.65 -15.76 -15.15
N LEU A 7 -1.69 -16.54 -14.83
CA LEU A 7 -1.72 -17.91 -14.25
C LEU A 7 -2.68 -18.10 -13.06
N PHE A 8 -3.89 -17.54 -13.10
CA PHE A 8 -4.96 -17.94 -12.17
C PHE A 8 -6.04 -18.77 -12.89
N THR A 9 -5.86 -20.09 -12.90
CA THR A 9 -6.95 -21.05 -13.12
C THR A 9 -7.17 -21.85 -11.83
N ASP A 10 -8.02 -21.26 -10.99
CA ASP A 10 -9.01 -21.83 -10.06
C ASP A 10 -8.80 -23.19 -9.34
N THR A 11 -7.58 -23.71 -9.13
CA THR A 11 -7.45 -25.08 -8.60
C THR A 11 -6.51 -25.30 -7.43
N ILE A 12 -6.15 -24.28 -6.63
CA ILE A 12 -5.59 -24.49 -5.29
C ILE A 12 -6.13 -23.41 -4.32
N VAL A 13 -7.45 -23.37 -4.14
CA VAL A 13 -8.04 -22.77 -2.94
C VAL A 13 -8.48 -23.93 -2.06
N ARG A 14 -7.69 -24.24 -1.03
CA ARG A 14 -8.11 -24.80 0.28
C ARG A 14 -6.88 -25.31 1.06
N LYS A 15 -6.29 -24.42 1.85
CA LYS A 15 -5.91 -24.78 3.21
C LYS A 15 -6.37 -23.67 4.14
N SER A 16 -7.32 -24.01 5.00
CA SER A 16 -7.93 -23.13 5.98
C SER A 16 -6.98 -22.92 7.16
N SER A 17 -5.92 -22.16 6.95
CA SER A 17 -5.24 -21.45 8.04
C SER A 17 -5.70 -20.01 8.02
N THR A 18 -6.00 -19.45 9.19
CA THR A 18 -6.10 -18.00 9.33
C THR A 18 -4.77 -17.39 8.84
N PRO A 19 -4.79 -16.46 7.87
CA PRO A 19 -3.58 -15.76 7.46
C PRO A 19 -2.82 -15.24 8.68
N GLN A 20 -1.51 -15.47 8.73
CA GLN A 20 -0.70 -14.94 9.80
C GLN A 20 -0.71 -13.40 9.71
N PRO A 21 -0.98 -12.67 10.81
CA PRO A 21 -0.85 -11.23 10.81
C PRO A 21 0.61 -10.82 10.63
N PHE A 22 0.81 -9.69 9.97
CA PHE A 22 2.11 -9.02 9.91
C PHE A 22 2.33 -8.23 11.19
N GLU A 23 3.42 -8.53 11.89
CA GLU A 23 3.78 -7.81 13.12
C GLU A 23 4.67 -6.59 12.80
N PHE A 24 5.41 -6.63 11.69
CA PHE A 24 6.38 -5.59 11.35
C PHE A 24 6.35 -5.22 9.87
N GLY A 25 6.51 -3.93 9.57
CA GLY A 25 6.59 -3.45 8.18
C GLY A 25 7.73 -4.03 7.36
N LYS A 26 8.84 -4.43 8.02
CA LYS A 26 9.95 -5.10 7.36
C LYS A 26 9.55 -6.47 6.80
N GLU A 27 8.75 -7.21 7.56
CA GLU A 27 8.19 -8.50 7.13
C GLU A 27 7.22 -8.29 5.97
N LEU A 28 6.30 -7.31 6.10
CA LEU A 28 5.36 -6.94 5.05
C LEU A 28 6.07 -6.55 3.74
N LYS A 29 7.16 -5.77 3.83
CA LYS A 29 7.94 -5.40 2.65
C LYS A 29 8.56 -6.61 1.96
N ILE A 30 9.18 -7.52 2.71
CA ILE A 30 9.77 -8.75 2.15
C ILE A 30 8.68 -9.60 1.49
N ALA A 31 7.52 -9.70 2.14
CA ALA A 31 6.35 -10.38 1.62
C ALA A 31 5.88 -9.82 0.27
N ILE A 32 5.77 -8.49 0.14
CA ILE A 32 5.41 -7.81 -1.12
C ILE A 32 6.47 -8.07 -2.20
N GLU A 33 7.76 -7.97 -1.86
CA GLU A 33 8.85 -8.23 -2.81
C GLU A 33 8.85 -9.68 -3.33
N LYS A 34 8.45 -10.64 -2.49
CA LYS A 34 8.23 -12.03 -2.88
C LYS A 34 6.98 -12.19 -3.73
N TYR A 35 5.86 -11.59 -3.32
CA TYR A 35 4.60 -11.58 -4.07
C TYR A 35 4.79 -11.06 -5.50
N ALA A 36 5.58 -9.99 -5.66
CA ALA A 36 5.93 -9.41 -6.96
C ALA A 36 6.73 -10.34 -7.89
N LYS A 37 7.41 -11.32 -7.31
CA LYS A 37 8.26 -12.29 -8.03
C LYS A 37 7.63 -13.67 -8.08
N TYR A 38 6.40 -13.83 -7.58
CA TYR A 38 5.75 -15.12 -7.38
C TYR A 38 5.81 -15.97 -8.65
N ASN A 39 6.28 -17.20 -8.46
CA ASN A 39 6.27 -18.27 -9.46
C ASN A 39 5.36 -19.38 -8.92
N PRO A 40 4.28 -19.75 -9.62
CA PRO A 40 3.35 -20.79 -9.14
C PRO A 40 3.98 -22.18 -9.01
N ASN A 41 5.20 -22.38 -9.52
CA ASN A 41 5.98 -23.60 -9.35
C ASN A 41 6.97 -23.55 -8.16
N ASP A 42 7.00 -22.45 -7.41
CA ASP A 42 7.83 -22.32 -6.21
C ASP A 42 7.14 -23.02 -5.03
N THR A 43 7.89 -23.81 -4.27
CA THR A 43 7.38 -24.56 -3.11
C THR A 43 7.36 -23.72 -1.83
N ASP A 44 7.92 -22.51 -1.85
CA ASP A 44 7.76 -21.49 -0.80
C ASP A 44 6.31 -20.96 -0.87
N ASP A 45 5.36 -21.67 -0.25
CA ASP A 45 3.94 -21.33 -0.35
C ASP A 45 3.57 -20.12 0.54
N PHE A 46 4.01 -18.95 0.13
CA PHE A 46 3.66 -17.66 0.70
C PHE A 46 2.13 -17.47 0.78
N ALA A 47 1.40 -18.00 -0.21
CA ALA A 47 -0.06 -17.94 -0.25
C ALA A 47 -0.70 -18.75 0.89
N THR A 48 -0.05 -19.81 1.39
CA THR A 48 -0.52 -20.50 2.61
C THR A 48 -0.23 -19.76 3.90
N THR A 49 0.83 -18.95 3.97
CA THR A 49 1.18 -18.20 5.18
C THR A 49 0.33 -16.95 5.35
N TYR A 50 0.25 -16.10 4.31
CA TYR A 50 -0.42 -14.79 4.39
C TYR A 50 -1.70 -14.71 3.56
N GLY A 51 -2.00 -15.72 2.75
CA GLY A 51 -3.19 -15.74 1.91
C GLY A 51 -3.00 -15.12 0.53
N TRP A 52 -3.95 -15.42 -0.36
CA TRP A 52 -4.15 -14.80 -1.66
C TRP A 52 -5.60 -14.29 -1.79
N PRO A 53 -5.85 -13.13 -2.42
CA PRO A 53 -4.89 -12.14 -2.93
C PRO A 53 -4.28 -11.25 -1.82
N ILE A 54 -3.30 -10.41 -2.17
CA ILE A 54 -2.64 -9.45 -1.26
C ILE A 54 -3.60 -8.57 -0.45
N GLY A 55 -4.77 -8.23 -1.01
CA GLY A 55 -5.81 -7.46 -0.31
C GLY A 55 -6.39 -8.14 0.93
N ARG A 56 -6.17 -9.45 1.12
CA ARG A 56 -6.63 -10.23 2.29
C ARG A 56 -5.61 -10.33 3.42
N TRP A 57 -4.42 -9.78 3.24
CA TRP A 57 -3.38 -9.82 4.26
C TRP A 57 -3.79 -9.02 5.49
N ASP A 58 -3.54 -9.61 6.66
CA ASP A 58 -3.77 -8.93 7.93
C ASP A 58 -2.55 -8.07 8.28
N VAL A 59 -2.68 -6.77 8.06
CA VAL A 59 -1.66 -5.76 8.39
C VAL A 59 -2.01 -4.97 9.65
N SER A 60 -2.99 -5.43 10.43
CA SER A 60 -3.56 -4.65 11.53
C SER A 60 -2.57 -4.38 12.67
N ASN A 61 -1.52 -5.18 12.84
CA ASN A 61 -0.48 -4.97 13.84
C ASN A 61 0.69 -4.09 13.34
N VAL A 62 0.73 -3.75 12.04
CA VAL A 62 1.85 -3.00 11.46
C VAL A 62 1.73 -1.52 11.79
N GLU A 63 2.72 -0.97 12.49
CA GLU A 63 2.78 0.48 12.77
C GLU A 63 3.55 1.28 11.72
N ASN A 64 4.51 0.66 11.03
CA ASN A 64 5.43 1.33 10.11
C ASN A 64 5.36 0.70 8.72
N PHE A 65 4.74 1.39 7.76
CA PHE A 65 4.62 0.95 6.36
C PHE A 65 5.68 1.58 5.44
N GLU A 66 6.81 2.03 6.00
CA GLU A 66 7.85 2.70 5.22
C GLU A 66 8.31 1.83 4.04
N LYS A 67 8.14 2.36 2.82
CA LYS A 67 8.68 1.81 1.56
C LYS A 67 8.17 0.40 1.21
N VAL A 68 7.03 -0.04 1.72
CA VAL A 68 6.56 -1.42 1.47
C VAL A 68 6.21 -1.68 -0.01
N PHE A 69 5.78 -0.67 -0.79
CA PHE A 69 5.62 -0.73 -2.25
C PHE A 69 6.60 0.19 -3.01
N HIS A 70 7.70 0.62 -2.39
CA HIS A 70 8.67 1.49 -3.05
C HIS A 70 9.24 0.83 -4.32
N GLY A 71 9.08 1.49 -5.47
CA GLY A 71 9.57 1.03 -6.77
C GLY A 71 8.80 -0.14 -7.35
N GLN A 72 7.63 -0.48 -6.80
CA GLN A 72 6.73 -1.49 -7.37
C GLN A 72 5.98 -0.91 -8.58
N GLU A 73 6.70 -0.55 -9.63
CA GLU A 73 6.21 0.21 -10.80
C GLU A 73 5.00 -0.42 -11.49
N SER A 74 4.83 -1.75 -11.38
CA SER A 74 3.75 -2.47 -12.04
C SER A 74 2.63 -2.92 -11.10
N PHE A 75 2.77 -2.67 -9.79
CA PHE A 75 1.77 -3.04 -8.80
C PHE A 75 0.53 -2.16 -8.97
N ASN A 76 -0.62 -2.82 -9.12
CA ASN A 76 -1.93 -2.19 -9.15
C ASN A 76 -2.96 -3.27 -8.77
N GLU A 77 -2.90 -3.75 -7.54
CA GLU A 77 -3.89 -4.69 -6.98
C GLU A 77 -4.64 -4.05 -5.81
N SER A 78 -5.83 -4.58 -5.52
CA SER A 78 -6.71 -4.07 -4.47
C SER A 78 -6.12 -4.30 -3.08
N ILE A 79 -5.93 -3.20 -2.34
CA ILE A 79 -5.49 -3.17 -0.93
C ILE A 79 -6.31 -2.20 -0.07
N GLY A 80 -7.43 -1.68 -0.59
CA GLY A 80 -8.32 -0.78 0.16
C GLY A 80 -8.89 -1.40 1.43
N SER A 81 -9.00 -2.74 1.49
CA SER A 81 -9.47 -3.50 2.66
C SER A 81 -8.44 -3.64 3.78
N TRP A 82 -7.20 -3.17 3.60
CA TRP A 82 -6.18 -3.23 4.65
C TRP A 82 -6.58 -2.36 5.86
N ASN A 83 -6.49 -2.94 7.06
CA ASN A 83 -6.67 -2.19 8.29
C ASN A 83 -5.37 -1.48 8.67
N VAL A 84 -5.25 -0.21 8.32
CA VAL A 84 -4.09 0.64 8.64
C VAL A 84 -4.28 1.50 9.89
N ALA A 85 -5.30 1.23 10.71
CA ALA A 85 -5.63 2.07 11.86
C ALA A 85 -4.50 2.19 12.90
N ASN A 86 -3.62 1.19 13.00
CA ASN A 86 -2.45 1.23 13.88
C ASN A 86 -1.21 1.87 13.25
N ALA A 87 -1.28 2.34 12.00
CA ALA A 87 -0.15 2.94 11.32
C ALA A 87 0.27 4.28 11.96
N ALA A 88 1.50 4.35 12.46
CA ALA A 88 2.13 5.59 12.88
C ALA A 88 2.79 6.33 11.70
N SER A 89 3.24 5.59 10.67
CA SER A 89 3.95 6.13 9.51
C SER A 89 3.66 5.33 8.24
N ILE A 90 3.22 6.04 7.18
CA ILE A 90 3.00 5.51 5.82
C ILE A 90 3.86 6.22 4.77
N LYS A 91 4.93 6.89 5.21
CA LYS A 91 5.86 7.60 4.31
C LYS A 91 6.45 6.66 3.26
N TYR A 92 6.63 7.18 2.04
CA TYR A 92 7.19 6.45 0.89
C TYR A 92 6.48 5.14 0.51
N ILE A 93 5.28 4.85 1.01
CA ILE A 93 4.65 3.54 0.81
C ILE A 93 4.51 3.21 -0.67
N PHE A 94 4.12 4.17 -1.53
CA PHE A 94 3.99 4.06 -2.99
C PHE A 94 5.00 4.92 -3.77
N LEU A 95 6.15 5.25 -3.15
CA LEU A 95 7.21 5.99 -3.84
C LEU A 95 7.58 5.27 -5.15
N ASN A 96 7.50 5.96 -6.29
CA ASN A 96 7.75 5.43 -7.63
C ASN A 96 6.91 4.19 -8.02
N ALA A 97 5.76 3.94 -7.39
CA ALA A 97 4.81 2.92 -7.82
C ALA A 97 3.94 3.44 -8.98
N SER A 98 4.57 3.64 -10.14
CA SER A 98 4.02 4.44 -11.26
C SER A 98 2.65 4.01 -11.78
N LYS A 99 2.29 2.72 -11.71
CA LYS A 99 0.98 2.20 -12.13
C LYS A 99 -0.07 2.07 -11.02
N PHE A 100 0.27 2.37 -9.78
CA PHE A 100 -0.68 2.23 -8.67
C PHE A 100 -1.81 3.26 -8.80
N ASN A 101 -3.05 2.78 -8.87
CA ASN A 101 -4.27 3.58 -8.94
C ASN A 101 -5.48 2.81 -8.38
N HIS A 102 -5.28 2.03 -7.31
CA HIS A 102 -6.38 1.36 -6.62
C HIS A 102 -6.92 2.19 -5.48
N ASP A 103 -8.24 2.15 -5.33
CA ASP A 103 -8.97 2.82 -4.26
C ASP A 103 -8.47 2.36 -2.87
N ASN A 104 -8.09 3.34 -2.07
CA ASN A 104 -7.65 3.25 -0.68
C ASN A 104 -8.31 4.32 0.20
N SER A 105 -9.46 4.86 -0.23
CA SER A 105 -10.25 5.87 0.47
C SER A 105 -10.79 5.39 1.83
N SER A 106 -10.89 4.08 2.04
CA SER A 106 -11.37 3.46 3.29
C SER A 106 -10.31 3.34 4.40
N TRP A 107 -9.07 3.74 4.14
CA TRP A 107 -8.00 3.68 5.15
C TRP A 107 -8.24 4.65 6.29
N ASN A 108 -8.23 4.15 7.53
CA ASN A 108 -8.24 4.99 8.72
C ASN A 108 -6.83 5.53 9.00
N THR A 109 -6.58 6.78 8.63
CA THR A 109 -5.29 7.46 8.80
C THR A 109 -5.16 8.29 10.07
N SER A 110 -6.15 8.25 10.97
CA SER A 110 -6.20 9.14 12.16
C SER A 110 -4.98 9.04 13.07
N ASN A 111 -4.29 7.90 13.13
CA ASN A 111 -3.06 7.73 13.93
C ASN A 111 -1.75 8.09 13.18
N VAL A 112 -1.84 8.39 11.89
CA VAL A 112 -0.66 8.58 11.03
C VAL A 112 -0.06 9.96 11.25
N THR A 113 1.21 10.00 11.63
CA THR A 113 1.95 11.26 11.85
C THR A 113 2.85 11.64 10.68
N ASN A 114 3.15 10.69 9.78
CA ASN A 114 4.09 10.87 8.68
C ASN A 114 3.60 10.23 7.36
N MET A 115 3.35 11.08 6.37
CA MET A 115 2.90 10.75 5.01
C MET A 115 3.87 11.32 3.95
N HIS A 116 5.11 11.64 4.33
CA HIS A 116 6.13 12.19 3.43
C HIS A 116 6.31 11.32 2.17
N CYS A 117 6.23 11.94 0.98
CA CYS A 117 6.44 11.30 -0.32
C CYS A 117 5.63 10.01 -0.54
N MET A 118 4.45 9.89 0.07
CA MET A 118 3.64 8.67 0.02
C MET A 118 3.35 8.22 -1.42
N PHE A 119 3.00 9.16 -2.31
CA PHE A 119 2.67 8.95 -3.72
C PHE A 119 3.66 9.63 -4.67
N HIS A 120 4.85 9.98 -4.20
CA HIS A 120 5.84 10.64 -5.04
C HIS A 120 6.19 9.73 -6.24
N GLY A 121 6.02 10.22 -7.46
CA GLY A 121 6.24 9.45 -8.69
C GLY A 121 5.20 8.34 -8.97
N ALA A 122 4.11 8.25 -8.20
CA ALA A 122 2.96 7.39 -8.52
C ALA A 122 2.12 8.04 -9.63
N SER A 123 2.67 8.09 -10.85
CA SER A 123 2.16 8.92 -11.95
C SER A 123 0.73 8.61 -12.39
N SER A 124 0.24 7.38 -12.15
CA SER A 124 -1.13 6.96 -12.49
C SER A 124 -2.15 7.17 -11.37
N PHE A 125 -1.73 7.58 -10.16
CA PHE A 125 -2.63 7.68 -9.02
C PHE A 125 -3.59 8.87 -9.16
N ASP A 126 -4.89 8.61 -9.08
CA ASP A 126 -5.98 9.59 -9.16
C ASP A 126 -7.20 9.13 -8.34
N GLN A 127 -6.96 8.59 -7.14
CA GLN A 127 -8.04 8.16 -6.24
C GLN A 127 -8.37 9.25 -5.22
N ASP A 128 -9.64 9.30 -4.83
CA ASP A 128 -10.13 10.22 -3.80
C ASP A 128 -9.55 9.85 -2.42
N VAL A 129 -8.87 10.81 -1.80
CA VAL A 129 -8.25 10.70 -0.48
C VAL A 129 -8.79 11.77 0.48
N SER A 130 -9.90 12.43 0.12
CA SER A 130 -10.52 13.48 0.92
C SER A 130 -11.07 12.98 2.26
N SER A 131 -11.36 11.68 2.37
CA SER A 131 -11.83 11.02 3.59
C SER A 131 -10.73 10.75 4.62
N TRP A 132 -9.46 10.91 4.27
CA TRP A 132 -8.35 10.64 5.18
C TRP A 132 -8.28 11.69 6.29
N ASP A 133 -8.23 11.22 7.53
CA ASP A 133 -7.96 12.07 8.69
C ASP A 133 -6.46 12.39 8.76
N THR A 134 -6.13 13.65 8.47
CA THR A 134 -4.76 14.18 8.51
C THR A 134 -4.51 15.08 9.72
N SER A 135 -5.42 15.10 10.71
CA SER A 135 -5.33 15.99 11.88
C SER A 135 -4.05 15.78 12.69
N ASN A 136 -3.56 14.54 12.77
CA ASN A 136 -2.31 14.16 13.44
C ASN A 136 -1.07 14.17 12.53
N ALA A 137 -1.23 14.40 11.22
CA ALA A 137 -0.13 14.38 10.27
C ALA A 137 0.74 15.64 10.41
N THR A 138 2.02 15.45 10.74
CA THR A 138 2.98 16.56 10.89
C THR A 138 3.98 16.66 9.74
N ARG A 139 4.08 15.61 8.91
CA ARG A 139 5.01 15.53 7.77
C ARG A 139 4.29 15.00 6.53
N MET A 140 4.04 15.87 5.55
CA MET A 140 3.36 15.51 4.30
C MET A 140 3.99 16.17 3.05
N HIS A 141 5.23 16.63 3.17
CA HIS A 141 5.96 17.22 2.06
C HIS A 141 6.08 16.24 0.90
N ASN A 142 6.08 16.76 -0.33
CA ASN A 142 6.25 16.00 -1.57
C ASN A 142 5.34 14.78 -1.73
N MET A 143 4.21 14.72 -1.02
CA MET A 143 3.32 13.56 -1.00
C MET A 143 2.87 13.17 -2.40
N PHE A 144 2.54 14.15 -3.25
CA PHE A 144 2.06 13.97 -4.63
C PHE A 144 3.03 14.51 -5.68
N TYR A 145 4.29 14.77 -5.31
CA TYR A 145 5.26 15.28 -6.29
C TYR A 145 5.46 14.25 -7.41
N TRP A 146 5.33 14.65 -8.68
CA TRP A 146 5.30 13.77 -9.85
C TRP A 146 4.15 12.74 -9.91
N ALA A 147 3.10 12.86 -9.09
CA ALA A 147 1.84 12.13 -9.28
C ALA A 147 1.00 12.82 -10.37
N THR A 148 1.43 12.72 -11.63
CA THR A 148 0.95 13.57 -12.74
C THR A 148 -0.52 13.43 -13.08
N SER A 149 -1.17 12.32 -12.71
CA SER A 149 -2.61 12.10 -12.96
C SER A 149 -3.50 12.56 -11.80
N PHE A 150 -2.93 12.98 -10.67
CA PHE A 150 -3.71 13.30 -9.48
C PHE A 150 -4.47 14.63 -9.67
N THR A 151 -5.80 14.55 -9.71
CA THR A 151 -6.70 15.70 -9.92
C THR A 151 -7.70 15.93 -8.79
N GLN A 152 -7.66 15.09 -7.75
CA GLN A 152 -8.64 15.10 -6.67
C GLN A 152 -8.44 16.26 -5.69
N ASP A 153 -9.51 16.62 -5.00
CA ASP A 153 -9.46 17.57 -3.88
C ASP A 153 -8.59 17.03 -2.75
N ILE A 154 -7.87 17.92 -2.07
CA ILE A 154 -6.99 17.57 -0.95
C ILE A 154 -7.68 17.83 0.40
N PHE A 155 -7.42 16.97 1.38
CA PHE A 155 -7.86 17.08 2.78
C PHE A 155 -7.50 18.43 3.42
N ASN A 156 -8.09 18.74 4.57
CA ASN A 156 -7.84 19.99 5.30
C ASN A 156 -6.36 20.12 5.72
N THR A 157 -5.67 21.13 5.18
CA THR A 157 -4.22 21.34 5.33
C THR A 157 -3.83 22.26 6.48
N SER A 158 -4.75 22.62 7.38
CA SER A 158 -4.52 23.61 8.45
C SER A 158 -3.29 23.31 9.34
N ASN A 159 -2.89 22.04 9.45
CA ASN A 159 -1.75 21.61 10.25
C ASN A 159 -0.46 21.31 9.44
N VAL A 160 -0.49 21.46 8.11
CA VAL A 160 0.56 20.98 7.20
C VAL A 160 1.38 22.15 6.63
N LYS A 161 2.69 22.14 6.86
CA LYS A 161 3.60 23.23 6.46
C LYS A 161 3.94 23.30 4.96
N SER A 162 3.79 22.20 4.22
CA SER A 162 3.95 22.15 2.76
C SER A 162 3.60 20.75 2.23
N ILE A 163 2.89 20.67 1.10
CA ILE A 163 2.52 19.42 0.42
C ILE A 163 3.24 19.27 -0.94
N MET A 164 3.62 20.38 -1.58
CA MET A 164 4.07 20.40 -2.99
C MET A 164 5.49 20.97 -3.24
N HIS A 165 6.30 21.22 -2.20
CA HIS A 165 7.67 21.75 -2.38
C HIS A 165 8.74 20.71 -2.06
#